data_AF-A0A227J296-F1
#
_entry.id   AF-A0A227J296-F1
#
_cell.length_a   1.000
_cell.length_b   1.000
_cell.length_c   1.000
_cell.angle_alpha   90.00
_cell.angle_beta   90.00
_cell.angle_gamma   90.00
#
_symmetry.space_group_name_H-M   'P 1'
#
loop_
_entity.id
_entity.type
_entity.pdbx_description
1 polymer ?
#
loop_
_entity_poly.entity_id
_entity_poly.type
_entity_poly.pdbx_seq_one_letter_code
_entity_poly.pdbx_strand_id
1 'polypeptide(L)'
;GSDRLGPTAVYNSVGKIQANKILGGVLLNQKLSPAAVASEGDKLKLSMLIRTFFNHHKGWHVQYNIVSRETLLAAKKNPEQYRDLVVRVAGYSAFFTALSPDA
;
A
#
# COMPACT_ATOMS: atom_id res chain seq x y z
N GLY A 1 8.76 0.72 -7.75
CA GLY A 1 9.80 0.16 -8.64
C GLY A 1 11.13 0.85 -8.47
N SER A 2 11.13 2.18 -8.41
CA SER A 2 12.32 3.00 -8.12
C SER A 2 12.72 3.00 -6.65
N ASP A 3 11.76 2.78 -5.75
CA ASP A 3 11.94 2.53 -4.32
C ASP A 3 12.55 1.13 -4.08
N ARG A 4 13.81 1.07 -3.62
CA ARG A 4 14.58 -0.17 -3.46
C ARG A 4 15.13 -0.42 -2.05
N LEU A 5 14.98 0.55 -1.14
CA LEU A 5 15.56 0.51 0.22
C LEU A 5 14.51 0.15 1.30
N GLY A 6 13.36 -0.35 0.89
CA GLY A 6 12.28 -0.76 1.79
C GLY A 6 11.42 0.39 2.31
N PRO A 7 10.35 0.07 3.07
CA PRO A 7 9.29 1.03 3.37
C PRO A 7 9.70 2.10 4.40
N THR A 8 10.63 1.79 5.32
CA THR A 8 11.19 2.80 6.24
C THR A 8 11.91 3.91 5.47
N ALA A 9 12.69 3.56 4.44
CA ALA A 9 13.38 4.55 3.61
C ALA A 9 12.40 5.38 2.78
N VAL A 10 11.30 4.78 2.33
CA VAL A 10 10.19 5.53 1.70
C VAL A 10 9.64 6.56 2.68
N TYR A 11 9.40 6.21 3.95
CA TYR A 11 8.89 7.15 4.95
C TYR A 11 9.88 8.25 5.28
N ASN A 12 11.18 7.94 5.37
CA ASN A 12 12.23 8.93 5.51
C ASN A 12 12.24 9.94 4.34
N SER A 13 11.88 9.48 3.13
CA SER A 13 11.85 10.33 1.94
C SER A 13 10.58 11.19 1.90
N VAL A 14 9.41 10.58 2.12
CA VAL A 14 8.11 11.26 2.13
C VAL A 14 7.99 12.24 3.30
N GLY A 15 8.57 11.92 4.46
CA GLY A 15 8.59 12.79 5.64
C GLY A 15 9.32 14.12 5.42
N LYS A 16 10.09 14.27 4.33
CA LYS A 16 10.70 15.56 3.95
C LYS A 16 9.69 16.53 3.33
N ILE A 17 8.52 16.04 2.92
CA ILE A 17 7.43 16.85 2.37
C ILE A 17 6.66 17.49 3.54
N GLN A 18 6.43 18.80 3.45
CA GLN A 18 5.62 19.53 4.43
C GLN A 18 4.13 19.27 4.17
N ALA A 19 3.68 18.05 4.45
CA ALA A 19 2.34 17.57 4.08
C ALA A 19 1.22 18.43 4.69
N ASN A 20 1.45 19.03 5.87
CA ASN A 20 0.53 19.96 6.52
C ASN A 20 0.30 21.27 5.75
N LYS A 21 1.15 21.61 4.76
CA LYS A 21 0.98 22.80 3.91
C LYS A 21 0.26 22.50 2.60
N ILE A 22 -0.05 21.24 2.31
CA ILE A 22 -0.71 20.84 1.07
C ILE A 22 -2.22 20.79 1.33
N LEU A 23 -2.93 21.83 0.88
CA LEU A 23 -4.38 21.89 0.93
C LEU A 23 -4.96 20.81 0.00
N GLY A 24 -5.80 19.92 0.53
CA GLY A 24 -6.33 18.74 -0.19
C GLY A 24 -5.73 17.40 0.26
N GLY A 25 -4.68 17.42 1.08
CA GLY A 25 -4.08 16.24 1.68
C GLY A 25 -3.10 15.52 0.75
N VAL A 26 -2.33 14.60 1.34
CA VAL A 26 -1.31 13.80 0.64
C VAL A 26 -1.61 12.32 0.88
N LEU A 27 -1.59 11.52 -0.19
CA LEU A 27 -1.84 10.08 -0.11
C LEU A 27 -0.58 9.31 -0.49
N LEU A 28 -0.13 8.41 0.39
CA LEU A 28 0.94 7.47 0.11
C LEU A 28 0.38 6.07 -0.13
N ASN A 29 0.59 5.54 -1.34
CA ASN A 29 0.31 4.16 -1.69
C ASN A 29 1.51 3.27 -1.36
N GLN A 30 1.28 2.17 -0.65
CA GLN A 30 2.27 1.12 -0.42
C GLN A 30 1.69 -0.24 -0.81
N LYS A 31 2.52 -1.11 -1.37
CA LYS A 31 2.14 -2.51 -1.61
C LYS A 31 3.11 -3.40 -0.82
N LEU A 32 2.55 -4.30 -0.02
CA LEU A 32 3.29 -5.28 0.75
C LEU A 32 2.90 -6.69 0.31
N SER A 33 3.80 -7.65 0.51
CA SER A 33 3.47 -9.06 0.34
C SER A 33 2.65 -9.56 1.54
N PRO A 34 1.85 -10.63 1.39
CA PRO A 34 1.13 -11.24 2.52
C PRO A 34 2.05 -11.66 3.68
N ALA A 35 3.32 -11.97 3.41
CA ALA A 35 4.31 -12.28 4.43
C ALA A 35 4.52 -11.14 5.45
N ALA A 36 4.24 -9.89 5.07
CA ALA A 36 4.36 -8.74 5.97
C ALA A 36 3.35 -8.75 7.15
N VAL A 37 2.36 -9.64 7.12
CA VAL A 37 1.34 -9.78 8.18
C VAL A 37 1.11 -11.25 8.58
N ALA A 38 2.04 -12.15 8.22
CA ALA A 38 1.88 -13.59 8.42
C ALA A 38 1.95 -14.00 9.89
N SER A 39 2.82 -13.38 10.69
CA SER A 39 2.95 -13.63 12.12
C SER A 39 2.56 -12.42 12.96
N GLU A 40 2.30 -12.61 14.26
CA GLU A 40 2.09 -11.51 15.21
C GLU A 40 3.30 -10.57 15.26
N GLY A 41 4.52 -11.11 15.13
CA GLY A 41 5.73 -10.31 15.05
C GLY A 41 5.76 -9.41 13.80
N ASP A 42 5.28 -9.89 12.66
CA ASP A 42 5.25 -9.10 11.42
C ASP A 42 4.16 -8.02 11.45
N LYS A 43 2.99 -8.34 12.03
CA LYS A 43 1.93 -7.36 12.32
C LYS A 43 2.44 -6.26 13.25
N LEU A 44 3.21 -6.61 14.29
CA LEU A 44 3.82 -5.65 15.18
C LEU A 44 4.81 -4.73 14.45
N LYS A 45 5.67 -5.28 13.59
CA LYS A 45 6.59 -4.48 12.76
C LYS A 45 5.83 -3.49 11.87
N LEU A 46 4.73 -3.93 11.22
CA LEU A 46 3.89 -3.05 10.41
C LEU A 46 3.25 -1.94 11.26
N SER A 47 2.72 -2.27 12.44
CA SER A 47 2.17 -1.30 13.39
C SER A 47 3.20 -0.27 13.81
N MET A 48 4.44 -0.69 14.14
CA MET A 48 5.54 0.20 14.47
C MET A 48 5.90 1.12 13.29
N LEU A 49 5.97 0.57 12.08
CA LEU A 49 6.26 1.33 10.87
C LEU A 49 5.20 2.43 10.63
N ILE A 50 3.91 2.08 10.76
CA ILE A 50 2.79 3.03 10.65
C ILE A 50 2.90 4.13 11.72
N ARG A 51 3.17 3.76 12.98
CA ARG A 51 3.34 4.73 14.06
C ARG A 51 4.50 5.69 13.80
N THR A 52 5.62 5.21 13.28
CA THR A 52 6.76 6.05 12.90
C THR A 52 6.38 7.04 11.80
N PHE A 53 5.61 6.64 10.80
CA PHE A 53 5.14 7.54 9.75
C PHE A 53 4.36 8.74 10.30
N PHE A 54 3.38 8.48 11.16
CA PHE A 54 2.53 9.53 11.71
C PHE A 54 3.23 10.34 12.80
N ASN A 55 3.84 9.67 13.78
CA ASN A 55 4.34 10.35 14.98
C ASN A 55 5.66 11.07 14.74
N HIS A 56 6.57 10.47 13.97
CA HIS A 56 7.90 11.03 13.73
C HIS A 56 7.93 11.85 12.44
N HIS A 57 7.47 11.29 11.32
CA HIS A 57 7.54 11.97 10.02
C HIS A 57 6.38 12.93 9.74
N LYS A 58 5.40 13.02 10.65
CA LYS A 58 4.20 13.85 10.48
C LYS A 58 3.49 13.57 9.14
N GLY A 59 3.54 12.30 8.71
CA GLY A 59 2.90 11.84 7.49
C GLY A 59 1.39 12.06 7.54
N TRP A 60 0.78 12.34 6.39
CA TRP A 60 -0.65 12.69 6.31
C TRP A 60 -1.54 11.46 6.22
N HIS A 61 -1.31 10.58 5.25
CA HIS A 61 -2.11 9.39 5.02
C HIS A 61 -1.28 8.33 4.27
N VAL A 62 -1.40 7.09 4.69
CA VAL A 62 -0.81 5.92 4.02
C VAL A 62 -1.83 4.80 3.91
N GLN A 63 -1.83 4.11 2.78
CA GLN A 63 -2.70 2.95 2.54
C GLN A 63 -1.92 1.81 1.92
N TYR A 64 -2.42 0.59 2.15
CA TYR A 64 -1.75 -0.64 1.75
C TYR A 64 -2.60 -1.50 0.83
N ASN A 65 -1.97 -2.05 -0.20
CA ASN A 65 -2.36 -3.34 -0.76
C ASN A 65 -1.50 -4.43 -0.11
N ILE A 66 -2.12 -5.48 0.41
CA ILE A 66 -1.42 -6.67 0.89
C ILE A 66 -1.83 -7.83 -0.03
N VAL A 67 -1.11 -7.98 -1.13
CA VAL A 67 -1.45 -8.94 -2.19
C VAL A 67 -0.17 -9.35 -2.92
N SER A 68 -0.08 -10.63 -3.31
CA SER A 68 1.06 -11.13 -4.06
C SER A 68 0.97 -10.75 -5.54
N ARG A 69 2.10 -10.71 -6.24
CA ARG A 69 2.11 -10.48 -7.69
C ARG A 69 1.43 -11.63 -8.40
N GLU A 70 1.67 -12.84 -7.91
CA GLU A 70 1.16 -14.10 -8.44
C GLU A 70 -0.36 -14.11 -8.42
N THR A 71 -0.99 -13.67 -7.33
CA THR A 71 -2.46 -13.53 -7.22
C THR A 71 -3.00 -12.55 -8.25
N LEU A 72 -2.38 -11.38 -8.41
CA LEU A 72 -2.85 -10.39 -9.40
C LEU A 72 -2.71 -10.90 -10.83
N LEU A 73 -1.62 -11.61 -11.15
CA LEU A 73 -1.43 -12.21 -12.48
C LEU A 73 -2.42 -13.35 -12.73
N ALA A 74 -2.68 -14.19 -11.74
CA ALA A 74 -3.68 -15.24 -11.83
C ALA A 74 -5.09 -14.67 -12.04
N ALA A 75 -5.42 -13.57 -11.33
CA ALA A 75 -6.68 -12.87 -11.49
C ALA A 75 -6.83 -12.20 -12.86
N LYS A 76 -5.74 -11.71 -13.47
CA LYS A 76 -5.75 -11.24 -14.87
C LYS A 76 -6.00 -12.38 -15.87
N LYS A 77 -5.45 -13.56 -15.60
CA LYS A 77 -5.56 -14.73 -16.50
C LYS A 77 -6.95 -15.38 -16.42
N ASN A 78 -7.52 -15.48 -15.22
CA ASN A 78 -8.76 -16.20 -14.92
C ASN A 78 -9.72 -15.34 -14.06
N PRO A 79 -10.23 -14.20 -14.58
CA PRO A 79 -10.98 -13.23 -13.78
C PRO A 79 -12.26 -13.80 -13.13
N GLU A 80 -12.87 -14.84 -13.72
CA GLU A 80 -14.05 -15.50 -13.19
C GLU A 80 -13.82 -16.17 -11.82
N GLN A 81 -12.57 -16.59 -11.55
CA GLN A 81 -12.16 -17.20 -10.28
C GLN A 81 -11.81 -16.17 -9.19
N TYR A 82 -11.68 -14.90 -9.56
CA TYR A 82 -11.26 -13.80 -8.68
C TYR A 82 -12.26 -12.64 -8.69
N ARG A 83 -13.55 -12.93 -8.88
CA ARG A 83 -14.62 -11.91 -8.98
C ARG A 83 -14.76 -11.06 -7.71
N ASP A 84 -14.40 -11.62 -6.56
CA ASP A 84 -14.44 -10.99 -5.25
C ASP A 84 -13.10 -10.39 -4.82
N LEU A 85 -12.05 -10.47 -5.65
CA LEU A 85 -10.74 -9.92 -5.34
C LEU A 85 -10.82 -8.38 -5.30
N VAL A 86 -10.72 -7.81 -4.10
CA VAL A 86 -10.69 -6.37 -3.87
C VAL A 86 -9.25 -5.89 -3.77
N VAL A 87 -8.95 -4.78 -4.45
CA VAL A 87 -7.65 -4.10 -4.37
C VAL A 87 -7.84 -2.64 -3.98
N ARG A 88 -6.80 -2.06 -3.37
CA ARG A 88 -6.72 -0.63 -3.12
C ARG A 88 -6.21 0.09 -4.36
N VAL A 89 -6.88 1.16 -4.79
CA VAL A 89 -6.40 2.03 -5.87
C VAL A 89 -5.74 3.26 -5.23
N ALA A 90 -6.28 4.46 -5.43
CA ALA A 90 -5.80 5.69 -4.81
C ALA A 90 -6.95 6.37 -4.06
N GLY A 91 -7.14 5.99 -2.79
CA GLY A 91 -8.15 6.59 -1.91
C GLY A 91 -9.46 5.79 -1.84
N TYR A 92 -9.60 4.77 -2.67
CA TYR A 92 -10.76 3.87 -2.67
C TYR A 92 -10.32 2.42 -2.95
N SER A 93 -11.26 1.49 -2.75
CA SER A 93 -11.09 0.07 -3.08
C SER A 93 -12.05 -0.33 -4.19
N ALA A 94 -11.65 -1.27 -5.05
CA ALA A 94 -12.46 -1.76 -6.16
C ALA A 94 -12.21 -3.24 -6.42
N PHE A 95 -13.16 -3.89 -7.11
CA PHE A 95 -12.95 -5.23 -7.63
C PHE A 95 -11.89 -5.19 -8.72
N PHE A 96 -10.84 -6.00 -8.56
CA PHE A 96 -9.71 -6.03 -9.48
C PHE A 96 -10.14 -6.38 -10.91
N THR A 97 -11.10 -7.28 -11.05
CA THR A 97 -11.64 -7.74 -12.33
C THR A 97 -12.54 -6.71 -13.03
N ALA A 98 -13.00 -5.68 -12.31
CA ALA A 98 -13.76 -4.57 -12.87
C ALA A 98 -12.88 -3.39 -13.31
N LEU A 99 -11.57 -3.45 -13.06
CA LEU A 99 -10.63 -2.43 -13.50
C LEU A 99 -10.24 -2.64 -14.96
N SER A 100 -10.03 -1.54 -15.69
CA SER A 100 -9.50 -1.59 -17.05
C SER A 100 -8.12 -2.27 -17.06
N PRO A 101 -7.78 -3.10 -18.06
CA PRO A 101 -6.47 -3.77 -18.17
C PRO A 101 -5.27 -2.80 -18.16
N ASP A 102 -5.50 -1.57 -18.61
CA ASP A 102 -4.50 -0.50 -18.81
C ASP A 102 -4.34 0.44 -17.60
N ALA A 103 -5.10 0.21 -16.52
CA ALA A 103 -5.03 0.99 -15.28
C ALA A 103 -3.86 0.58 -14.36
#